data_AF-A0A0F6KHY1-F1
#
_entry.id   AF-A0A0F6KHY1-F1
#
_cell.length_a   1.000
_cell.length_b   1.000
_cell.length_c   1.000
_cell.angle_alpha   90.00
_cell.angle_beta   90.00
_cell.angle_gamma   90.00
#
_symmetry.space_group_name_H-M   'P 1'
#
loop_
_entity.id
_entity.type
_entity.pdbx_description
1 polymer ?
#
loop_
_entity_poly.entity_id
_entity_poly.type
_entity_poly.pdbx_seq_one_letter_code
_entity_poly.pdbx_strand_id
1 'polypeptide(L)'
;MKLTPLLLLIPLLSGAALADPQCTQADKSKWMSEADAQQQIKAMGYDIKKFKVTKTNCYEIYGWDKEKRKVEIYFDPTDLKKVKEEIDE
;
A
#
# COMPACT_ATOMS: atom_id res chain seq x y z
N MET A 1 -22.66 51.25 -20.22
CA MET A 1 -22.19 49.86 -20.05
C MET A 1 -20.76 49.87 -19.55
N LYS A 2 -20.48 49.25 -18.40
CA LYS A 2 -19.11 48.97 -17.95
C LYS A 2 -18.88 47.46 -18.12
N LEU A 3 -17.96 47.06 -19.00
CA LEU A 3 -17.57 45.66 -19.19
C LEU A 3 -16.65 45.26 -18.03
N THR A 4 -17.08 44.30 -17.23
CA THR A 4 -16.26 43.64 -16.22
C THR A 4 -15.49 42.47 -16.85
N PRO A 5 -14.17 42.36 -16.66
CA PRO A 5 -13.38 41.29 -17.23
C PRO A 5 -13.62 40.01 -16.42
N LEU A 6 -14.00 38.92 -17.11
CA LEU A 6 -14.18 37.62 -16.49
C LEU A 6 -12.80 36.98 -16.31
N LEU A 7 -12.29 37.02 -15.08
CA LEU A 7 -11.04 36.35 -14.70
C LEU A 7 -11.27 34.83 -14.68
N LEU A 8 -10.75 34.13 -15.68
CA LEU A 8 -10.77 32.66 -15.75
C LEU A 8 -9.82 32.11 -14.68
N LEU A 9 -10.38 31.64 -13.56
CA LEU A 9 -9.65 30.79 -12.60
C LEU A 9 -9.44 29.41 -13.23
N ILE A 10 -8.18 29.05 -13.47
CA ILE A 10 -7.78 27.69 -13.81
C ILE A 10 -7.61 26.92 -12.50
N PRO A 11 -8.45 25.94 -12.16
CA PRO A 11 -8.23 25.10 -11.00
C PRO A 11 -7.01 24.22 -11.25
N LEU A 12 -5.98 24.37 -10.40
CA LEU A 12 -4.88 23.42 -10.30
C LEU A 12 -5.45 22.12 -9.73
N LEU A 13 -5.64 21.11 -10.57
CA LEU A 13 -5.88 19.74 -10.10
C LEU A 13 -4.58 19.22 -9.50
N SER A 14 -4.42 19.36 -8.18
CA SER A 14 -3.43 18.60 -7.43
C SER A 14 -3.80 17.11 -7.52
N GLY A 15 -3.02 16.33 -8.27
CA GLY A 15 -3.14 14.89 -8.25
C GLY A 15 -2.91 14.38 -6.83
N ALA A 16 -3.87 13.64 -6.29
CA ALA A 16 -3.72 13.00 -4.99
C ALA A 16 -2.61 11.95 -5.11
N ALA A 17 -1.43 12.23 -4.56
CA ALA A 17 -0.46 11.18 -4.30
C ALA A 17 -1.03 10.29 -3.20
N LEU A 18 -1.39 9.04 -3.54
CA LEU A 18 -1.85 8.06 -2.56
C LEU A 18 -0.64 7.67 -1.69
N ALA A 19 -0.65 8.11 -0.44
CA ALA A 19 0.38 7.73 0.53
C ALA A 19 0.16 6.27 0.99
N ASP A 20 1.26 5.57 1.26
CA ASP A 20 1.25 4.26 1.93
C ASP A 20 0.43 4.33 3.23
N PRO A 21 -0.34 3.29 3.58
CA PRO A 21 -1.04 3.25 4.87
C PRO A 21 -0.05 3.18 6.03
N GLN A 22 -0.46 3.67 7.20
CA GLN A 22 0.21 3.36 8.46
C GLN A 22 -0.29 2.00 8.96
N CYS A 23 0.59 1.02 9.14
CA CYS A 23 0.19 -0.30 9.64
C CYS A 23 0.27 -0.38 11.17
N THR A 24 1.44 -0.13 11.76
CA THR A 24 1.62 -0.26 13.21
C THR A 24 2.51 0.81 13.83
N GLN A 25 2.37 1.04 15.13
CA GLN A 25 3.28 1.83 15.96
C GLN A 25 4.13 0.94 16.88
N ALA A 26 3.95 -0.38 16.84
CA ALA A 26 4.68 -1.31 17.68
C ALA A 26 6.18 -1.31 17.37
N ASP A 27 6.99 -1.48 18.42
CA ASP A 27 8.43 -1.70 18.29
C ASP A 27 8.74 -2.87 17.35
N LYS A 28 9.81 -2.73 16.56
CA LYS A 28 10.26 -3.78 15.62
C LYS A 28 10.56 -5.12 16.29
N SER A 29 10.82 -5.14 17.60
CA SER A 29 11.00 -6.38 18.36
C SER A 29 9.72 -7.23 18.47
N LYS A 30 8.54 -6.62 18.23
CA LYS A 30 7.24 -7.32 18.19
C LYS A 30 6.85 -7.77 16.79
N TRP A 31 7.66 -7.45 15.79
CA TRP A 31 7.37 -7.82 14.41
C TRP A 31 7.78 -9.26 14.17
N MET A 32 7.03 -9.93 13.31
CA MET A 32 7.46 -11.21 12.76
C MET A 32 8.75 -11.02 11.97
N SER A 33 9.58 -12.07 11.84
CA SER A 33 10.72 -11.97 10.94
C SER A 33 10.23 -11.83 9.49
N GLU A 34 10.99 -11.14 8.64
CA GLU A 34 10.64 -11.00 7.22
C GLU A 34 10.52 -12.37 6.52
N ALA A 35 11.33 -13.34 6.94
CA ALA A 35 11.28 -14.70 6.41
C ALA A 35 9.98 -15.42 6.80
N ASP A 36 9.58 -15.37 8.08
CA ASP A 36 8.34 -15.97 8.55
C ASP A 36 7.12 -15.29 7.92
N ALA A 37 7.16 -13.96 7.80
CA ALA A 37 6.12 -13.19 7.13
C ALA A 37 5.94 -13.61 5.67
N GLN A 38 7.04 -13.69 4.90
CA GLN A 38 6.98 -14.15 3.50
C GLN A 38 6.47 -15.59 3.38
N GLN A 39 6.86 -16.49 4.27
CA GLN A 39 6.38 -17.87 4.27
C GLN A 39 4.86 -17.92 4.53
N GLN A 40 4.37 -17.20 5.53
CA GLN A 40 2.95 -17.17 5.87
C GLN A 40 2.11 -16.47 4.78
N ILE A 41 2.61 -15.38 4.19
CA ILE A 41 1.95 -14.71 3.07
C ILE A 41 1.83 -15.65 1.86
N LYS A 42 2.87 -16.43 1.56
CA LYS A 42 2.78 -17.48 0.53
C LYS A 42 1.76 -18.56 0.89
N ALA A 43 1.69 -18.97 2.17
CA ALA A 43 0.68 -19.92 2.64
C ALA A 43 -0.76 -19.38 2.56
N MET A 44 -0.96 -18.06 2.63
CA MET A 44 -2.26 -17.42 2.35
C MET A 44 -2.66 -17.51 0.86
N GLY A 45 -1.72 -17.85 -0.02
CA GLY A 45 -1.92 -18.07 -1.45
C GLY A 45 -1.47 -16.92 -2.35
N TYR A 46 -0.53 -16.11 -1.87
CA TYR A 46 0.10 -15.05 -2.65
C TYR A 46 1.47 -15.46 -3.20
N ASP A 47 1.71 -15.18 -4.46
CA ASP A 47 3.04 -15.30 -5.07
C ASP A 47 3.79 -13.98 -4.90
N ILE A 48 4.84 -13.95 -4.08
CA ILE A 48 5.60 -12.72 -3.77
C ILE A 48 6.67 -12.47 -4.84
N LYS A 49 6.56 -11.36 -5.58
CA LYS A 49 7.60 -10.83 -6.48
C LYS A 49 8.59 -9.93 -5.76
N LYS A 50 8.07 -9.07 -4.88
CA LYS A 50 8.83 -8.09 -4.12
C LYS A 50 8.24 -7.98 -2.73
N PHE A 51 9.10 -7.89 -1.73
CA PHE A 51 8.76 -7.64 -0.34
C PHE A 51 9.52 -6.38 0.10
N LYS A 52 8.86 -5.48 0.81
CA LYS A 52 9.46 -4.25 1.34
C LYS A 52 9.00 -4.03 2.78
N VAL A 53 9.88 -3.41 3.56
CA VAL A 53 9.51 -2.74 4.81
C VAL A 53 9.32 -1.25 4.51
N THR A 54 8.11 -0.74 4.69
CA THR A 54 7.78 0.66 4.36
C THR A 54 8.22 1.62 5.46
N LYS A 55 8.26 2.93 5.14
CA LYS A 55 8.52 3.98 6.13
C LYS A 55 7.37 4.15 7.12
N THR A 56 6.18 3.68 6.77
CA THR A 56 4.94 3.70 7.55
C THR A 56 4.67 2.37 8.27
N ASN A 57 5.73 1.60 8.52
CA ASN A 57 5.76 0.38 9.33
C ASN A 57 4.90 -0.78 8.81
N CYS A 58 4.86 -0.98 7.50
CA CYS A 58 4.18 -2.11 6.87
C CYS A 58 5.17 -3.14 6.30
N TYR A 59 4.70 -4.38 6.17
CA TYR A 59 5.22 -5.32 5.19
C TYR A 59 4.40 -5.21 3.91
N GLU A 60 5.01 -4.64 2.89
CA GLU A 60 4.40 -4.43 1.58
C GLU A 60 4.88 -5.52 0.62
N ILE A 61 3.95 -6.18 -0.06
CA ILE A 61 4.26 -7.11 -1.15
C ILE A 61 3.70 -6.62 -2.47
N TYR A 62 4.48 -6.85 -3.52
CA TYR A 62 3.98 -6.93 -4.89
C TYR A 62 4.03 -8.36 -5.32
N GLY A 63 2.98 -8.80 -6.00
CA GLY A 63 2.87 -10.20 -6.35
C GLY A 63 1.63 -10.52 -7.15
N TRP A 64 1.18 -11.75 -6.97
CA TRP A 64 -0.06 -12.24 -7.54
C TRP A 64 -0.90 -12.95 -6.50
N ASP A 65 -2.22 -12.85 -6.62
CA ASP A 65 -3.16 -13.64 -5.84
C ASP A 65 -3.44 -15.01 -6.48
N LYS A 66 -4.36 -15.77 -5.86
CA LYS A 66 -4.77 -17.11 -6.34
C LYS A 66 -5.41 -17.09 -7.73
N GLU A 67 -5.96 -15.95 -8.13
CA GLU A 67 -6.60 -15.73 -9.43
C GLU A 67 -5.60 -15.19 -10.47
N LYS A 68 -4.29 -15.14 -10.12
CA LYS A 68 -3.21 -14.62 -10.95
C LYS A 68 -3.38 -13.13 -11.32
N ARG A 69 -4.14 -12.38 -10.53
CA ARG A 69 -4.18 -10.92 -10.64
C ARG A 69 -2.98 -10.31 -9.94
N LYS A 70 -2.44 -9.22 -10.49
CA LYS A 70 -1.36 -8.49 -9.82
C LYS A 70 -1.91 -7.77 -8.61
N VAL A 71 -1.18 -7.83 -7.50
CA VAL A 71 -1.59 -7.18 -6.25
C VAL A 71 -0.44 -6.41 -5.61
N GLU A 72 -0.78 -5.29 -4.99
CA GLU A 72 0.02 -4.56 -4.02
C GLU A 72 -0.70 -4.66 -2.66
N ILE A 73 -0.06 -5.26 -1.66
CA ILE A 73 -0.69 -5.52 -0.36
C ILE A 73 0.21 -5.06 0.78
N TYR A 74 -0.38 -4.32 1.71
CA TYR A 74 0.24 -3.86 2.94
C TYR A 74 -0.27 -4.69 4.11
N PHE A 75 0.64 -5.34 4.81
CA PHE A 75 0.37 -6.16 5.99
C PHE A 75 0.92 -5.49 7.25
N ASP A 76 0.19 -5.59 8.36
CA ASP A 76 0.72 -5.29 9.68
C ASP A 76 1.78 -6.35 10.04
N PRO A 77 3.03 -5.96 10.35
CA PRO A 77 4.11 -6.90 10.62
C PRO A 77 3.97 -7.65 11.95
N THR A 78 3.02 -7.28 12.81
CA THR A 78 2.79 -7.92 14.13
C THR A 78 1.85 -9.12 14.05
N ASP A 79 0.92 -9.14 13.09
CA ASP A 79 -0.08 -10.20 12.96
C ASP A 79 -0.44 -10.58 11.51
N LEU A 80 0.21 -9.97 10.52
CA LEU A 80 -0.04 -10.12 9.08
C LEU A 80 -1.50 -9.85 8.67
N LYS A 81 -2.24 -9.02 9.43
CA LYS A 81 -3.51 -8.50 8.93
C LYS A 81 -3.26 -7.60 7.73
N LYS A 82 -4.03 -7.83 6.67
CA LYS A 82 -4.08 -6.96 5.51
C LYS A 82 -4.68 -5.61 5.89
N VAL A 83 -3.89 -4.57 5.77
CA VAL A 83 -4.28 -3.17 6.03
C VAL A 83 -4.83 -2.52 4.76
N LYS A 84 -4.20 -2.83 3.61
CA LYS A 84 -4.61 -2.35 2.28
C LYS A 84 -4.26 -3.39 1.23
N GLU A 85 -5.10 -3.52 0.21
CA GLU A 85 -4.84 -4.31 -1.00
C GLU A 85 -5.33 -3.52 -2.20
N GLU A 86 -4.49 -3.42 -3.22
CA GLU A 86 -4.82 -2.91 -4.53
C GLU A 86 -4.60 -4.03 -5.55
N ILE A 87 -5.55 -4.17 -6.47
CA ILE A 87 -5.44 -5.06 -7.62
C ILE A 87 -5.04 -4.17 -8.80
N ASP A 88 -3.85 -4.40 -9.35
CA ASP A 88 -3.39 -3.72 -10.56
C ASP A 88 -4.16 -4.32 -11.75
N GLU A 89 -5.03 -3.51 -12.36
CA GLU A 89 -5.76 -3.84 -13.60
C GLU A 89 -4.86 -3.95 -14.84
#